data_AF-A0AAU9Y5M5-F1
#
_entry.id   AF-A0AAU9Y5M5-F1
#
_cell.length_a   1.000
_cell.length_b   1.000
_cell.length_c   1.000
_cell.angle_alpha   90.00
_cell.angle_beta   90.00
_cell.angle_gamma   90.00
#
_symmetry.space_group_name_H-M   'P 1'
#
loop_
_entity.id
_entity.type
_entity.pdbx_description
1 polymer ?
#
loop_
_entity_poly.entity_id
_entity_poly.type
_entity_poly.pdbx_seq_one_letter_code
_entity_poly.pdbx_strand_id
1 'polypeptide(L)'
;MQNYSTTNFTRGGTKTKTFEGLQCSPSLIGGLQSASVFFAAVNIFLAITTFLGNSLILVALHKESPLHPPSKLLYRCLATTDLLVGLVAQPLRVTYLMSAVHEHLSLCHYAEAASITGVALCGVSLLTMAVISVDRLLALLLGLRYKEIVTLKRIYIIIASFWVLCLVVSLCIIFDERITLLSILISIPLSLLISLASYTKIFRTLRHHQAQVQQQPSQPNALNMARYRKAVHSALWVQSVLVICYTPYLIAVFVITSSTTYSSNSVVAWEIANILVYFNSTLNPFLYCWKISEVKRAMKQTIRQALCCPWS
;
A
#
# COMPACT_ATOMS: atom_id res chain seq x y z
N MET A 1 50.02 34.08 1.92
CA MET A 1 49.96 33.45 0.58
C MET A 1 50.36 32.00 0.74
N GLN A 2 49.39 31.09 0.71
CA GLN A 2 49.60 29.67 0.96
C GLN A 2 49.12 28.92 -0.28
N ASN A 3 50.07 28.26 -0.95
CA ASN A 3 49.85 27.55 -2.20
C ASN A 3 48.93 26.35 -1.97
N TYR A 4 47.84 26.29 -2.73
CA TYR A 4 46.96 25.13 -2.83
C TYR A 4 47.65 24.06 -3.69
N SER A 5 47.92 22.90 -3.10
CA SER A 5 48.32 21.69 -3.80
C SER A 5 47.09 21.05 -4.45
N THR A 6 46.98 21.16 -5.77
CA THR A 6 45.96 20.50 -6.59
C THR A 6 46.31 19.02 -6.74
N THR A 7 45.69 18.14 -5.96
CA THR A 7 45.70 16.70 -6.25
C THR A 7 44.66 16.39 -7.32
N ASN A 8 45.11 16.35 -8.57
CA ASN A 8 44.38 15.81 -9.72
C ASN A 8 44.22 14.29 -9.55
N PHE A 9 42.99 13.82 -9.38
CA PHE A 9 42.64 12.40 -9.48
C PHE A 9 42.15 12.13 -10.91
N THR A 10 43.08 11.81 -11.81
CA THR A 10 42.75 11.37 -13.17
C THR A 10 42.64 9.85 -13.22
N ARG A 11 41.53 9.39 -13.80
CA ARG A 11 41.37 8.11 -14.53
C ARG A 11 41.10 6.86 -13.68
N GLY A 12 39.84 6.70 -13.28
CA GLY A 12 39.20 5.41 -12.98
C GLY A 12 37.81 5.37 -13.63
N GLY A 13 37.52 4.33 -14.40
CA GLY A 13 36.36 4.25 -15.29
C GLY A 13 35.02 4.60 -14.65
N THR A 14 34.17 5.28 -15.41
CA THR A 14 32.81 5.68 -15.06
C THR A 14 31.92 4.44 -14.82
N LYS A 15 32.01 3.83 -13.63
CA LYS A 15 30.95 2.95 -13.16
C LYS A 15 29.73 3.83 -12.90
N THR A 16 28.73 3.73 -13.77
CA THR A 16 27.38 4.26 -13.51
C THR A 16 26.94 3.72 -12.16
N LYS A 17 26.87 4.58 -11.13
CA LYS A 17 26.40 4.17 -9.81
C LYS A 17 24.92 3.78 -9.93
N THR A 18 24.55 2.60 -9.45
CA THR A 18 23.14 2.19 -9.28
C THR A 18 22.44 3.12 -8.31
N PHE A 19 21.10 3.21 -8.38
CA PHE A 19 20.36 4.06 -7.46
C PHE A 19 20.48 3.54 -6.02
N GLU A 20 20.51 2.22 -5.84
CA GLU A 20 20.82 1.57 -4.57
C GLU A 20 22.23 1.93 -4.05
N GLY A 21 23.24 1.94 -4.91
CA GLY A 21 24.60 2.38 -4.53
C GLY A 21 24.67 3.84 -4.08
N LEU A 22 23.72 4.68 -4.52
CA LEU A 22 23.58 6.05 -4.05
C LEU A 22 22.94 6.11 -2.65
N GLN A 23 21.92 5.27 -2.41
CA GLN A 23 21.28 5.10 -1.10
C GLN A 23 22.23 4.50 -0.05
N CYS A 24 23.24 3.76 -0.48
CA CYS A 24 24.26 3.23 0.41
C CYS A 24 25.43 4.20 0.70
N SER A 25 25.40 5.44 0.18
CA SER A 25 26.53 6.40 0.30
C SER A 25 26.38 7.36 1.50
N PRO A 26 27.23 7.29 2.54
CA PRO A 26 27.13 8.11 3.74
C PRO A 26 27.25 9.61 3.46
N SER A 27 28.12 10.00 2.53
CA SER A 27 28.42 11.40 2.21
C SER A 27 27.23 12.19 1.62
N LEU A 28 26.33 11.51 0.90
CA LEU A 28 25.15 12.15 0.32
C LEU A 28 24.03 12.30 1.35
N ILE A 29 23.88 11.30 2.23
CA ILE A 29 22.81 11.28 3.24
C ILE A 29 23.19 12.10 4.47
N GLY A 30 24.49 12.23 4.78
CA GLY A 30 25.01 13.16 5.79
C GLY A 30 24.66 14.62 5.49
N GLY A 31 24.51 14.99 4.21
CA GLY A 31 23.98 16.31 3.80
C GLY A 31 22.46 16.48 3.95
N LEU A 32 21.74 15.40 4.25
CA LEU A 32 20.27 15.32 4.32
C LEU A 32 19.73 15.02 5.73
N GLN A 33 20.55 15.18 6.78
CA GLN A 33 20.21 14.80 8.15
C GLN A 33 18.83 15.29 8.62
N SER A 34 18.50 16.57 8.41
CA SER A 34 17.21 17.15 8.82
C SER A 34 16.01 16.49 8.11
N ALA A 35 16.15 16.18 6.82
CA ALA A 35 15.13 15.48 6.05
C ALA A 35 14.99 14.01 6.51
N SER A 36 16.10 13.32 6.78
CA SER A 36 16.09 11.94 7.28
C SER A 36 15.40 11.81 8.64
N VAL A 37 15.67 12.74 9.57
CA VAL A 37 14.99 12.78 10.88
C VAL A 37 13.49 13.03 10.71
N PHE A 38 13.11 13.96 9.83
CA PHE A 38 11.70 14.22 9.52
C PHE A 38 11.01 12.98 8.94
N PHE A 39 11.62 12.31 7.95
CA PHE A 39 11.06 11.09 7.37
C PHE A 39 10.98 9.94 8.37
N ALA A 40 11.94 9.82 9.28
CA ALA A 40 11.90 8.84 10.36
C ALA A 40 10.71 9.10 11.29
N ALA A 41 10.53 10.36 11.73
CA ALA A 41 9.40 10.74 12.59
C ALA A 41 8.04 10.45 11.93
N VAL A 42 7.88 10.76 10.64
CA VAL A 42 6.67 10.44 9.87
C VAL A 42 6.45 8.92 9.80
N ASN A 43 7.49 8.13 9.50
CA ASN A 43 7.37 6.67 9.45
C ASN A 43 7.02 6.05 10.81
N ILE A 44 7.54 6.57 11.91
CA ILE A 44 7.17 6.13 13.27
C ILE A 44 5.68 6.38 13.53
N PHE A 45 5.20 7.58 13.22
CA PHE A 45 3.78 7.92 13.38
C PHE A 45 2.88 7.02 12.53
N LEU A 46 3.26 6.82 11.26
CA LEU A 46 2.53 5.92 10.36
C LEU A 46 2.60 4.46 10.81
N ALA A 47 3.72 4.00 11.37
CA ALA A 47 3.87 2.64 11.90
C ALA A 47 2.87 2.35 13.02
N ILE A 48 2.79 3.25 14.00
CA ILE A 48 1.88 3.12 15.13
C ILE A 48 0.42 3.10 14.64
N THR A 49 0.04 4.05 13.79
CA THR A 49 -1.33 4.16 13.30
C THR A 49 -1.72 2.97 12.41
N THR A 50 -0.81 2.51 11.55
CA THR A 50 -1.00 1.34 10.68
C THR A 50 -1.14 0.05 11.50
N PHE A 51 -0.27 -0.16 12.49
CA PHE A 51 -0.31 -1.33 13.36
C PHE A 51 -1.62 -1.37 14.15
N LEU A 52 -1.97 -0.29 14.85
CA LEU A 52 -3.17 -0.22 15.68
C LEU A 52 -4.45 -0.37 14.83
N GLY A 53 -4.53 0.38 13.73
CA GLY A 53 -5.69 0.37 12.85
C GLY A 53 -5.95 -1.01 12.27
N ASN A 54 -4.93 -1.67 11.73
CA ASN A 54 -5.10 -2.99 11.12
C ASN A 54 -5.28 -4.11 12.15
N SER A 55 -4.71 -3.99 13.35
CA SER A 55 -5.00 -4.90 14.48
C SER A 55 -6.49 -4.85 14.86
N LEU A 56 -7.07 -3.65 14.96
CA LEU A 56 -8.50 -3.49 15.23
C LEU A 56 -9.37 -4.12 14.14
N ILE A 57 -8.98 -4.00 12.87
CA ILE A 57 -9.68 -4.64 11.76
C ILE A 57 -9.60 -6.16 11.86
N LEU A 58 -8.44 -6.73 12.17
CA LEU A 58 -8.28 -8.17 12.36
C LEU A 58 -9.16 -8.68 13.50
N VAL A 59 -9.20 -7.99 14.65
CA VAL A 59 -10.08 -8.34 15.78
C VAL A 59 -11.56 -8.23 15.38
N ALA A 60 -11.95 -7.16 14.68
CA ALA A 60 -13.31 -6.97 14.20
C ALA A 60 -13.74 -8.08 13.23
N LEU A 61 -12.83 -8.52 12.34
CA LEU A 61 -13.05 -9.62 11.41
C LEU A 61 -12.90 -10.98 12.08
N HIS A 62 -12.31 -11.11 13.26
CA HIS A 62 -12.24 -12.39 13.97
C HIS A 62 -13.62 -12.81 14.47
N LYS A 63 -14.39 -11.84 15.01
CA LYS A 63 -15.77 -12.04 15.47
C LYS A 63 -16.69 -12.53 14.34
N GLU A 64 -17.79 -13.17 14.74
CA GLU A 64 -18.86 -13.56 13.82
C GLU A 64 -19.33 -12.35 13.02
N SER A 65 -19.00 -12.37 11.73
CA SER A 65 -19.22 -11.27 10.80
C SER A 65 -20.08 -11.83 9.68
N PRO A 66 -21.15 -11.13 9.27
CA PRO A 66 -22.05 -11.61 8.21
C PRO A 66 -21.41 -11.55 6.80
N LEU A 67 -20.11 -11.28 6.71
CA LEU A 67 -19.39 -11.20 5.45
C LEU A 67 -19.23 -12.60 4.85
N HIS A 68 -19.37 -12.67 3.53
CA HIS A 68 -19.06 -13.88 2.77
C HIS A 68 -17.63 -14.38 3.10
N PRO A 69 -17.43 -15.66 3.45
CA PRO A 69 -16.14 -16.13 3.96
C PRO A 69 -14.94 -15.87 3.03
N PRO A 70 -15.04 -16.05 1.69
CA PRO A 70 -13.99 -15.66 0.74
C PRO A 70 -13.62 -14.17 0.78
N SER A 71 -14.60 -13.25 0.79
CA SER A 71 -14.30 -11.82 0.92
C SER A 71 -13.67 -11.51 2.27
N LYS A 72 -14.15 -12.16 3.35
CA LYS A 72 -13.59 -12.02 4.71
C LYS A 72 -12.12 -12.41 4.73
N LEU A 73 -11.72 -13.45 4.00
CA LEU A 73 -10.32 -13.87 3.86
C LEU A 73 -9.47 -12.81 3.14
N LEU A 74 -9.97 -12.18 2.07
CA LEU A 74 -9.27 -11.08 1.40
C LEU A 74 -9.03 -9.88 2.33
N TYR A 75 -10.04 -9.48 3.12
CA TYR A 75 -9.89 -8.39 4.09
C TYR A 75 -8.92 -8.73 5.22
N ARG A 76 -8.93 -9.98 5.70
CA ARG A 76 -7.95 -10.45 6.69
C ARG A 76 -6.55 -10.43 6.10
N CYS A 77 -6.35 -10.88 4.86
CA CYS A 77 -5.05 -10.81 4.19
C CYS A 77 -4.55 -9.37 4.10
N LEU A 78 -5.39 -8.43 3.65
CA LEU A 78 -5.00 -7.02 3.55
C LEU A 78 -4.61 -6.44 4.91
N ALA A 79 -5.43 -6.67 5.95
CA ALA A 79 -5.14 -6.20 7.29
C ALA A 79 -3.87 -6.84 7.88
N THR A 80 -3.61 -8.13 7.61
CA THR A 80 -2.36 -8.78 8.03
C THR A 80 -1.15 -8.18 7.32
N THR A 81 -1.21 -7.98 6.00
CA THR A 81 -0.08 -7.39 5.25
C THR A 81 0.22 -5.98 5.72
N ASP A 82 -0.81 -5.15 5.92
CA ASP A 82 -0.63 -3.78 6.38
C ASP A 82 -0.15 -3.71 7.84
N LEU A 83 -0.62 -4.60 8.71
CA LEU A 83 -0.08 -4.72 10.06
C LEU A 83 1.43 -5.02 10.03
N LEU A 84 1.87 -5.92 9.15
CA LEU A 84 3.29 -6.22 8.96
C LEU A 84 4.07 -5.04 8.37
N VAL A 85 3.45 -4.19 7.54
CA VAL A 85 4.07 -2.93 7.08
C VAL A 85 4.40 -2.04 8.28
N GLY A 86 3.43 -1.84 9.18
CA GLY A 86 3.63 -1.04 10.39
C GLY A 86 4.59 -1.68 11.41
N LEU A 87 4.63 -3.01 11.49
CA LEU A 87 5.44 -3.74 12.46
C LEU A 87 6.88 -4.01 12.00
N VAL A 88 7.11 -4.15 10.69
CA VAL A 88 8.41 -4.60 10.14
C VAL A 88 8.96 -3.60 9.12
N ALA A 89 8.21 -3.31 8.05
CA ALA A 89 8.72 -2.49 6.94
C ALA A 89 9.08 -1.06 7.37
N GLN A 90 8.18 -0.40 8.10
CA GLN A 90 8.39 0.98 8.55
C GLN A 90 9.49 1.09 9.62
N PRO A 91 9.58 0.19 10.63
CA PRO A 91 10.71 0.17 11.55
C PRO A 91 12.07 -0.08 10.86
N LEU A 92 12.14 -0.96 9.87
CA LEU A 92 13.36 -1.16 9.07
C LEU A 92 13.73 0.11 8.30
N ARG A 93 12.75 0.80 7.70
CA ARG A 93 12.96 2.09 7.05
C ARG A 93 13.49 3.15 8.01
N VAL A 94 12.93 3.25 9.22
CA VAL A 94 13.41 4.16 10.27
C VAL A 94 14.85 3.81 10.67
N THR A 95 15.15 2.52 10.83
CA THR A 95 16.51 2.06 11.17
C THR A 95 17.52 2.44 10.08
N TYR A 96 17.16 2.30 8.81
CA TYR A 96 17.97 2.78 7.69
C TYR A 96 18.19 4.30 7.76
N LEU A 97 17.13 5.09 7.92
CA LEU A 97 17.23 6.56 8.01
C LEU A 97 18.10 7.02 9.17
N MET A 98 17.96 6.40 10.35
CA MET A 98 18.76 6.74 11.53
C MET A 98 20.22 6.27 11.41
N SER A 99 20.46 5.12 10.80
CA SER A 99 21.82 4.64 10.50
C SER A 99 22.54 5.61 9.56
N ALA A 100 21.79 6.27 8.66
CA ALA A 100 22.31 7.27 7.76
C ALA A 100 22.69 8.58 8.46
N VAL A 101 21.92 8.97 9.49
CA VAL A 101 22.22 10.14 10.31
C VAL A 101 23.47 9.92 11.17
N HIS A 102 23.65 8.71 11.71
CA HIS A 102 24.76 8.36 12.60
C HIS A 102 25.97 7.72 11.91
N GLU A 103 26.01 7.73 10.57
CA GLU A 103 27.10 7.19 9.74
C GLU A 103 27.50 5.74 10.09
N HIS A 104 26.51 4.90 10.42
CA HIS A 104 26.77 3.50 10.77
C HIS A 104 27.21 2.69 9.54
N LEU A 105 28.23 1.84 9.70
CA LEU A 105 28.83 1.03 8.62
C LEU A 105 27.85 0.02 7.98
N SER A 106 26.73 -0.31 8.64
CA SER A 106 25.74 -1.29 8.18
C SER A 106 24.53 -0.70 7.44
N LEU A 107 24.62 0.56 7.00
CA LEU A 107 23.56 1.28 6.29
C LEU A 107 22.93 0.48 5.13
N CYS A 108 23.76 -0.16 4.30
CA CYS A 108 23.29 -0.85 3.09
C CYS A 108 22.43 -2.08 3.41
N HIS A 109 22.81 -2.87 4.43
CA HIS A 109 22.00 -4.00 4.89
C HIS A 109 20.61 -3.57 5.36
N TYR A 110 20.50 -2.44 6.06
CA TYR A 110 19.19 -1.91 6.47
C TYR A 110 18.40 -1.35 5.29
N ALA A 111 19.05 -0.72 4.31
CA ALA A 111 18.42 -0.23 3.08
C ALA A 111 17.81 -1.39 2.26
N GLU A 112 18.57 -2.45 2.05
CA GLU A 112 18.14 -3.67 1.35
C GLU A 112 16.98 -4.33 2.11
N ALA A 113 17.11 -4.55 3.41
CA ALA A 113 16.07 -5.17 4.22
C ALA A 113 14.76 -4.35 4.21
N ALA A 114 14.86 -3.02 4.31
CA ALA A 114 13.71 -2.11 4.21
C ALA A 114 13.05 -2.18 2.82
N SER A 115 13.85 -2.25 1.76
CA SER A 115 13.37 -2.30 0.37
C SER A 115 12.70 -3.64 0.07
N ILE A 116 13.32 -4.76 0.41
CA ILE A 116 12.77 -6.11 0.23
C ILE A 116 11.45 -6.24 0.97
N THR A 117 11.42 -5.84 2.25
CA THR A 117 10.21 -5.95 3.08
C THR A 117 9.11 -5.02 2.57
N GLY A 118 9.47 -3.79 2.18
CA GLY A 118 8.53 -2.82 1.63
C GLY A 118 7.89 -3.30 0.33
N VAL A 119 8.70 -3.72 -0.66
CA VAL A 119 8.21 -4.22 -1.95
C VAL A 119 7.34 -5.46 -1.75
N ALA A 120 7.73 -6.38 -0.87
CA ALA A 120 6.97 -7.60 -0.64
C ALA A 120 5.59 -7.29 -0.06
N LEU A 121 5.54 -6.57 1.07
CA LEU A 121 4.29 -6.36 1.80
C LEU A 121 3.35 -5.38 1.08
N CYS A 122 3.87 -4.26 0.56
CA CYS A 122 3.06 -3.31 -0.19
C CYS A 122 2.60 -3.88 -1.53
N GLY A 123 3.38 -4.80 -2.13
CA GLY A 123 3.00 -5.56 -3.32
C GLY A 123 1.82 -6.49 -3.06
N VAL A 124 1.88 -7.31 -2.00
CA VAL A 124 0.76 -8.20 -1.63
C VAL A 124 -0.48 -7.37 -1.29
N SER A 125 -0.32 -6.27 -0.57
CA SER A 125 -1.40 -5.34 -0.23
C SER A 125 -2.08 -4.80 -1.51
N LEU A 126 -1.28 -4.34 -2.49
CA LEU A 126 -1.78 -3.82 -3.76
C LEU A 126 -2.55 -4.85 -4.59
N LEU A 127 -1.99 -6.04 -4.78
CA LEU A 127 -2.65 -7.11 -5.53
C LEU A 127 -3.94 -7.57 -4.83
N THR A 128 -3.93 -7.62 -3.49
CA THR A 128 -5.12 -7.94 -2.70
C THR A 128 -6.21 -6.89 -2.88
N MET A 129 -5.87 -5.59 -2.89
CA MET A 129 -6.82 -4.51 -3.17
C MET A 129 -7.42 -4.59 -4.58
N ALA A 130 -6.63 -4.97 -5.59
CA ALA A 130 -7.12 -5.20 -6.94
C ALA A 130 -8.13 -6.37 -6.98
N VAL A 131 -7.83 -7.48 -6.31
CA VAL A 131 -8.75 -8.63 -6.21
C VAL A 131 -10.00 -8.29 -5.42
N ILE A 132 -9.90 -7.51 -4.33
CA ILE A 132 -11.07 -7.01 -3.60
C ILE A 132 -11.97 -6.20 -4.53
N SER A 133 -11.40 -5.41 -5.44
CA SER A 133 -12.18 -4.63 -6.40
C SER A 133 -12.96 -5.52 -7.38
N VAL A 134 -12.32 -6.59 -7.87
CA VAL A 134 -12.96 -7.61 -8.71
C VAL A 134 -14.02 -8.40 -7.94
N ASP A 135 -13.73 -8.82 -6.71
CA ASP A 135 -14.65 -9.55 -5.82
C ASP A 135 -15.94 -8.74 -5.61
N ARG A 136 -15.81 -7.43 -5.40
CA ARG A 136 -16.97 -6.52 -5.25
C ARG A 136 -17.77 -6.36 -6.54
N LEU A 137 -17.10 -6.29 -7.69
CA LEU A 137 -17.79 -6.29 -8.98
C LEU A 137 -18.57 -7.59 -9.17
N LEU A 138 -17.95 -8.72 -8.84
CA LEU A 138 -18.53 -10.04 -9.03
C LEU A 138 -19.74 -10.27 -8.11
N ALA A 139 -19.65 -9.82 -6.85
CA ALA A 139 -20.76 -9.85 -5.91
C ALA A 139 -21.96 -9.02 -6.41
N LEU A 140 -21.71 -7.87 -7.06
CA LEU A 140 -22.76 -7.04 -7.63
C LEU A 140 -23.40 -7.68 -8.86
N LEU A 141 -22.59 -8.21 -9.79
CA LEU A 141 -23.08 -8.72 -11.07
C LEU A 141 -23.78 -10.09 -10.95
N LEU A 142 -23.33 -10.95 -10.05
CA LEU A 142 -23.82 -12.33 -9.95
C LEU A 142 -24.88 -12.55 -8.87
N GLY A 143 -25.04 -11.60 -7.93
CA GLY A 143 -26.06 -11.68 -6.88
C GLY A 143 -26.00 -13.01 -6.10
N LEU A 144 -27.02 -13.84 -6.24
CA LEU A 144 -27.13 -15.12 -5.52
C LEU A 144 -26.08 -16.15 -5.98
N ARG A 145 -25.72 -16.16 -7.27
CA ARG A 145 -24.73 -17.09 -7.85
C ARG A 145 -23.29 -16.78 -7.43
N TYR A 146 -23.05 -15.60 -6.85
CA TYR A 146 -21.74 -15.20 -6.36
C TYR A 146 -21.16 -16.21 -5.36
N LYS A 147 -21.99 -16.76 -4.47
CA LYS A 147 -21.57 -17.73 -3.44
C LYS A 147 -21.11 -19.07 -4.02
N GLU A 148 -21.63 -19.44 -5.19
CA GLU A 148 -21.26 -20.68 -5.89
C GLU A 148 -19.94 -20.51 -6.64
N ILE A 149 -19.70 -19.32 -7.17
CA ILE A 149 -18.55 -19.04 -8.06
C ILE A 149 -17.29 -18.68 -7.26
N VAL A 150 -17.43 -17.82 -6.24
CA VAL A 150 -16.30 -17.40 -5.41
C VAL A 150 -16.20 -18.31 -4.20
N THR A 151 -15.22 -19.21 -4.22
CA THR A 151 -15.00 -20.19 -3.15
C THR A 151 -13.74 -19.89 -2.35
N LEU A 152 -13.72 -20.36 -1.10
CA LEU A 152 -12.58 -20.17 -0.19
C LEU A 152 -11.29 -20.75 -0.77
N LYS A 153 -11.34 -21.95 -1.35
CA LYS A 153 -10.19 -22.63 -1.96
C LYS A 153 -9.54 -21.78 -3.05
N ARG A 154 -10.34 -21.17 -3.93
CA ARG A 154 -9.84 -20.31 -5.02
C ARG A 154 -9.16 -19.06 -4.47
N ILE A 155 -9.78 -18.38 -3.49
CA ILE A 155 -9.20 -17.18 -2.87
C ILE A 155 -7.91 -17.51 -2.12
N TYR A 156 -7.83 -18.64 -1.44
CA TYR A 156 -6.60 -19.07 -0.76
C TYR A 156 -5.44 -19.25 -1.74
N ILE A 157 -5.68 -19.92 -2.87
CA ILE A 157 -4.67 -20.10 -3.93
C ILE A 157 -4.21 -18.75 -4.48
N ILE A 158 -5.14 -17.82 -4.74
CA ILE A 158 -4.82 -16.47 -5.22
C ILE A 158 -3.92 -15.73 -4.21
N ILE A 159 -4.28 -15.71 -2.93
CA ILE A 159 -3.49 -15.06 -1.89
C ILE A 159 -2.09 -15.69 -1.80
N ALA A 160 -2.00 -17.02 -1.74
CA ALA A 160 -0.73 -17.72 -1.68
C ALA A 160 0.16 -17.38 -2.89
N SER A 161 -0.42 -17.29 -4.10
CA SER A 161 0.31 -16.88 -5.29
C SER A 161 0.84 -15.45 -5.21
N PHE A 162 0.10 -14.52 -4.59
CA PHE A 162 0.57 -13.15 -4.39
C PHE A 162 1.74 -13.08 -3.42
N TRP A 163 1.69 -13.81 -2.31
CA TRP A 163 2.80 -13.88 -1.37
C TRP A 163 4.07 -14.41 -2.02
N VAL A 164 3.97 -15.51 -2.77
CA VAL A 164 5.12 -16.09 -3.48
C VAL A 164 5.65 -15.12 -4.53
N LEU A 165 4.77 -14.56 -5.37
CA LEU A 165 5.16 -13.62 -6.43
C LEU A 165 5.87 -12.39 -5.86
N CYS A 166 5.27 -11.74 -4.85
CA CYS A 166 5.84 -10.54 -4.25
C CYS A 166 7.15 -10.84 -3.52
N LEU A 167 7.28 -11.99 -2.86
CA LEU A 167 8.54 -12.41 -2.24
C LEU A 167 9.64 -12.60 -3.30
N VAL A 168 9.34 -13.32 -4.39
CA VAL A 168 10.31 -13.53 -5.49
C VAL A 168 10.74 -12.20 -6.10
N VAL A 169 9.78 -11.34 -6.46
CA VAL A 169 10.07 -10.01 -7.04
C VAL A 169 10.90 -9.13 -6.10
N SER A 170 10.69 -9.24 -4.78
CA SER A 170 11.45 -8.47 -3.79
C SER A 170 12.87 -9.01 -3.61
N LEU A 171 13.05 -10.33 -3.64
CA LEU A 171 14.37 -10.95 -3.56
C LEU A 171 15.21 -10.70 -4.82
N CYS A 172 14.59 -10.41 -5.97
CA CYS A 172 15.31 -9.99 -7.17
C CYS A 172 16.16 -8.74 -6.95
N ILE A 173 15.88 -7.90 -5.95
CA ILE A 173 16.71 -6.73 -5.60
C ILE A 173 18.18 -7.14 -5.38
N ILE A 174 18.41 -8.28 -4.71
CA ILE A 174 19.75 -8.77 -4.37
C ILE A 174 20.55 -9.16 -5.64
N PHE A 175 19.86 -9.63 -6.68
CA PHE A 175 20.49 -10.13 -7.90
C PHE A 175 20.56 -9.05 -8.99
N ASP A 176 19.45 -8.36 -9.23
CA ASP A 176 19.32 -7.28 -10.20
C ASP A 176 18.12 -6.37 -9.85
N GLU A 177 18.40 -5.19 -9.28
CA GLU A 177 17.42 -4.16 -8.93
C GLU A 177 16.48 -3.80 -10.10
N ARG A 178 16.94 -3.92 -11.34
CA ARG A 178 16.18 -3.52 -12.53
C ARG A 178 14.98 -4.43 -12.75
N ILE A 179 15.12 -5.72 -12.44
CA ILE A 179 14.02 -6.69 -12.56
C ILE A 179 12.87 -6.28 -11.62
N THR A 180 13.21 -5.89 -10.39
CA THR A 180 12.22 -5.41 -9.42
C THR A 180 11.58 -4.10 -9.87
N LEU A 181 12.37 -3.12 -10.33
CA LEU A 181 11.83 -1.83 -10.81
C LEU A 181 10.91 -2.00 -12.03
N LEU A 182 11.27 -2.84 -13.00
CA LEU A 182 10.42 -3.15 -14.15
C LEU A 182 9.14 -3.88 -13.73
N SER A 183 9.25 -4.83 -12.80
CA SER A 183 8.09 -5.54 -12.26
C SER A 183 7.12 -4.56 -11.56
N ILE A 184 7.64 -3.55 -10.86
CA ILE A 184 6.86 -2.49 -10.24
C ILE A 184 6.17 -1.61 -11.30
N LEU A 185 6.91 -1.19 -12.34
CA LEU A 185 6.36 -0.39 -13.45
C LEU A 185 5.21 -1.08 -14.18
N ILE A 186 5.18 -2.41 -14.20
CA ILE A 186 4.10 -3.19 -14.84
C ILE A 186 2.97 -3.46 -13.84
N SER A 187 3.30 -3.92 -12.63
CA SER A 187 2.31 -4.40 -11.66
C SER A 187 1.45 -3.29 -11.06
N ILE A 188 2.02 -2.10 -10.79
CA ILE A 188 1.25 -0.98 -10.23
C ILE A 188 0.17 -0.49 -11.21
N PRO A 189 0.50 -0.12 -12.46
CA PRO A 189 -0.50 0.32 -13.42
C PRO A 189 -1.55 -0.76 -13.69
N LEU A 190 -1.13 -2.02 -13.81
CA LEU A 190 -2.06 -3.13 -14.00
C LEU A 190 -3.07 -3.22 -12.84
N SER A 191 -2.61 -3.13 -11.59
CA SER A 191 -3.47 -3.17 -10.40
C SER A 191 -4.43 -1.98 -10.33
N LEU A 192 -3.94 -0.78 -10.69
CA LEU A 192 -4.77 0.43 -10.76
C LEU A 192 -5.82 0.33 -11.88
N LEU A 193 -5.45 -0.19 -13.05
CA LEU A 193 -6.37 -0.40 -14.17
C LEU A 193 -7.45 -1.44 -13.85
N ILE A 194 -7.08 -2.57 -13.25
CA ILE A 194 -8.05 -3.59 -12.80
C ILE A 194 -9.04 -2.98 -11.80
N SER A 195 -8.54 -2.20 -10.85
CA SER A 195 -9.38 -1.54 -9.85
C SER A 195 -10.31 -0.52 -10.50
N LEU A 196 -9.78 0.35 -11.36
CA LEU A 196 -10.55 1.37 -12.08
C LEU A 196 -11.64 0.76 -12.97
N ALA A 197 -11.30 -0.27 -13.74
CA ALA A 197 -12.26 -0.98 -14.59
C ALA A 197 -13.37 -1.64 -13.75
N SER A 198 -13.00 -2.25 -12.62
CA SER A 198 -13.95 -2.89 -11.71
C SER A 198 -14.94 -1.89 -11.13
N TYR A 199 -14.44 -0.76 -10.59
CA TYR A 199 -15.30 0.27 -10.02
C TYR A 199 -16.11 1.04 -11.07
N THR A 200 -15.56 1.25 -12.27
CA THR A 200 -16.31 1.84 -13.38
C THR A 200 -17.48 0.95 -13.80
N LYS A 201 -17.28 -0.37 -13.88
CA LYS A 201 -18.38 -1.31 -14.13
C LYS A 201 -19.39 -1.33 -12.99
N ILE A 202 -18.95 -1.35 -11.73
CA ILE A 202 -19.84 -1.23 -10.56
C ILE A 202 -20.73 0.01 -10.71
N PHE A 203 -20.13 1.16 -11.04
CA PHE A 203 -20.85 2.42 -11.23
C PHE A 203 -21.88 2.34 -12.36
N ARG A 204 -21.48 1.85 -13.53
CA ARG A 204 -22.38 1.72 -14.70
C ARG A 204 -23.54 0.79 -14.41
N THR A 205 -23.27 -0.37 -13.79
CA THR A 205 -24.31 -1.34 -13.41
C THR A 205 -25.28 -0.75 -12.39
N LEU A 206 -24.78 -0.09 -11.35
CA LEU A 206 -25.64 0.57 -10.35
C LEU A 206 -26.53 1.64 -10.99
N ARG A 207 -25.96 2.49 -11.86
CA ARG A 207 -26.72 3.51 -12.59
C ARG A 207 -27.80 2.89 -13.48
N HIS A 208 -27.49 1.78 -14.15
CA HIS A 208 -28.44 1.09 -15.02
C HIS A 208 -29.61 0.50 -14.24
N HIS A 209 -29.34 -0.21 -13.13
CA HIS A 209 -30.39 -0.73 -12.26
C HIS A 209 -31.27 0.39 -11.69
N GLN A 210 -30.69 1.55 -11.37
CA GLN A 210 -31.49 2.68 -10.92
C GLN A 210 -32.39 3.26 -12.02
N ALA A 211 -31.87 3.41 -13.25
CA ALA A 211 -32.69 3.88 -14.37
C ALA A 211 -33.88 2.96 -14.64
N GLN A 212 -33.71 1.64 -14.46
CA GLN A 212 -34.80 0.67 -14.56
C GLN A 212 -35.81 0.79 -13.40
N VAL A 213 -35.33 0.94 -12.16
CA VAL A 213 -36.20 1.07 -10.97
C VAL A 213 -37.01 2.37 -10.98
N GLN A 214 -36.48 3.45 -11.56
CA GLN A 214 -37.18 4.74 -11.67
C GLN A 214 -38.40 4.69 -12.62
N GLN A 215 -38.51 3.66 -13.47
CA GLN A 215 -39.67 3.43 -14.33
C GLN A 215 -40.82 2.70 -13.61
N GLN A 216 -40.61 2.21 -12.37
CA GLN A 216 -41.63 1.52 -11.58
C GLN A 216 -42.14 2.42 -10.43
N PRO A 217 -43.44 2.81 -10.39
CA PRO A 217 -43.93 3.92 -9.53
C PRO A 217 -43.97 3.67 -8.01
N SER A 218 -43.47 2.54 -7.51
CA SER A 218 -43.78 2.05 -6.16
C SER A 218 -42.55 1.86 -5.26
N GLN A 219 -41.81 2.93 -4.91
CA GLN A 219 -40.97 3.01 -3.69
C GLN A 219 -40.37 4.43 -3.46
N PRO A 220 -39.94 4.80 -2.23
CA PRO A 220 -39.48 6.15 -1.91
C PRO A 220 -38.09 6.43 -2.51
N ASN A 221 -38.07 7.18 -3.60
CA ASN A 221 -36.90 7.54 -4.41
C ASN A 221 -35.74 8.19 -3.62
N ALA A 222 -36.00 8.82 -2.47
CA ALA A 222 -34.98 9.48 -1.65
C ALA A 222 -34.00 8.50 -0.98
N LEU A 223 -34.49 7.35 -0.48
CA LEU A 223 -33.66 6.35 0.21
C LEU A 223 -32.68 5.67 -0.76
N ASN A 224 -33.12 5.41 -1.99
CA ASN A 224 -32.30 4.81 -3.04
C ASN A 224 -31.22 5.76 -3.56
N MET A 225 -31.52 7.06 -3.68
CA MET A 225 -30.54 8.09 -4.05
C MET A 225 -29.47 8.28 -2.97
N ALA A 226 -29.85 8.29 -1.69
CA ALA A 226 -28.90 8.40 -0.59
C ALA A 226 -27.96 7.18 -0.51
N ARG A 227 -28.50 5.97 -0.69
CA ARG A 227 -27.72 4.73 -0.73
C ARG A 227 -26.74 4.72 -1.92
N TYR A 228 -27.18 5.21 -3.07
CA TYR A 228 -26.35 5.36 -4.27
C TYR A 228 -25.22 6.37 -4.07
N ARG A 229 -25.53 7.60 -3.63
CA ARG A 229 -24.52 8.64 -3.38
C ARG A 229 -23.45 8.14 -2.40
N LYS A 230 -23.85 7.41 -1.36
CA LYS A 230 -22.93 6.81 -0.40
C LYS A 230 -22.03 5.74 -1.01
N ALA A 231 -22.59 4.84 -1.83
CA ALA A 231 -21.82 3.79 -2.51
C ALA A 231 -20.81 4.38 -3.51
N VAL A 232 -21.23 5.36 -4.32
CA VAL A 232 -20.39 6.06 -5.29
C VAL A 232 -19.29 6.85 -4.59
N HIS A 233 -19.63 7.63 -3.56
CA HIS A 233 -18.65 8.42 -2.83
C HIS A 233 -17.60 7.55 -2.15
N SER A 234 -18.03 6.43 -1.54
CA SER A 234 -17.10 5.48 -0.92
C SER A 234 -16.20 4.78 -1.95
N ALA A 235 -16.70 4.44 -3.14
CA ALA A 235 -15.90 3.82 -4.19
C ALA A 235 -14.87 4.79 -4.79
N LEU A 236 -15.29 6.03 -5.07
CA LEU A 236 -14.40 7.08 -5.58
C LEU A 236 -13.29 7.40 -4.59
N TRP A 237 -13.60 7.54 -3.30
CA TRP A 237 -12.58 7.77 -2.27
C TRP A 237 -11.52 6.68 -2.22
N VAL A 238 -11.93 5.39 -2.24
CA VAL A 238 -10.98 4.27 -2.24
C VAL A 238 -10.07 4.32 -3.46
N GLN A 239 -10.62 4.65 -4.64
CA GLN A 239 -9.83 4.76 -5.88
C GLN A 239 -8.89 5.97 -5.86
N SER A 240 -9.36 7.13 -5.40
CA SER A 240 -8.54 8.34 -5.29
C SER A 240 -7.38 8.12 -4.34
N VAL A 241 -7.60 7.48 -3.20
CA VAL A 241 -6.54 7.13 -2.24
C VAL A 241 -5.48 6.25 -2.90
N LEU A 242 -5.89 5.19 -3.61
CA LEU A 242 -4.96 4.29 -4.29
C LEU A 242 -4.11 5.02 -5.34
N VAL A 243 -4.73 5.87 -6.14
CA VAL A 243 -4.00 6.65 -7.15
C VAL A 243 -3.02 7.62 -6.49
N ILE A 244 -3.48 8.41 -5.51
CA ILE A 244 -2.65 9.40 -4.82
C ILE A 244 -1.45 8.75 -4.13
N CYS A 245 -1.62 7.57 -3.51
CA CYS A 245 -0.56 6.91 -2.77
C CYS A 245 0.47 6.23 -3.68
N TYR A 246 0.05 5.64 -4.81
CA TYR A 246 0.93 4.83 -5.67
C TYR A 246 1.47 5.58 -6.89
N THR A 247 0.82 6.65 -7.37
CA THR A 247 1.29 7.41 -8.54
C THR A 247 2.66 8.06 -8.31
N PRO A 248 2.95 8.72 -7.16
CA PRO A 248 4.28 9.30 -6.92
C PRO A 248 5.40 8.25 -6.92
N TYR A 249 5.11 7.05 -6.41
CA TYR A 249 6.04 5.94 -6.45
C TYR A 249 6.27 5.42 -7.87
N LEU A 250 5.22 5.30 -8.68
CA LEU A 250 5.35 4.97 -10.09
C LEU A 250 6.22 5.98 -10.84
N ILE A 251 6.02 7.28 -10.60
CA ILE A 251 6.83 8.35 -11.19
C ILE A 251 8.29 8.23 -10.74
N ALA A 252 8.53 8.02 -9.45
CA ALA A 252 9.89 7.89 -8.92
C ALA A 252 10.62 6.70 -9.55
N VAL A 253 9.96 5.53 -9.64
CA VAL A 253 10.52 4.34 -10.29
C VAL A 253 10.80 4.59 -11.78
N PHE A 254 9.88 5.24 -12.49
CA PHE A 254 10.06 5.58 -13.90
C PHE A 254 11.26 6.51 -14.12
N VAL A 255 11.39 7.54 -13.30
CA VAL A 255 12.53 8.48 -13.33
C VAL A 255 13.83 7.72 -13.05
N ILE A 256 13.87 6.86 -12.02
CA ILE A 256 15.07 6.07 -11.69
C ILE A 256 15.48 5.18 -12.86
N THR A 257 14.51 4.48 -13.47
CA THR A 257 14.78 3.54 -14.57
C THR A 257 15.26 4.25 -15.84
N SER A 258 14.84 5.50 -16.04
CA SER A 258 15.11 6.29 -17.24
C SER A 258 16.32 7.23 -17.10
N SER A 259 16.81 7.44 -15.88
CA SER A 259 17.89 8.38 -15.60
C SER A 259 19.25 7.71 -15.52
N THR A 260 20.28 8.37 -16.02
CA THR A 260 21.69 7.94 -15.89
C THR A 260 22.45 8.68 -14.79
N THR A 261 21.85 9.75 -14.25
CA THR A 261 22.40 10.59 -13.20
C THR A 261 21.36 10.81 -12.11
N TYR A 262 21.81 10.83 -10.87
CA TYR A 262 20.96 10.95 -9.69
C TYR A 262 21.46 12.06 -8.78
N SER A 263 20.53 12.74 -8.11
CA SER A 263 20.82 13.86 -7.20
C SER A 263 20.21 13.60 -5.82
N SER A 264 20.58 14.41 -4.83
CA SER A 264 19.94 14.36 -3.51
C SER A 264 18.42 14.55 -3.59
N ASN A 265 17.93 15.34 -4.56
CA ASN A 265 16.49 15.52 -4.79
C ASN A 265 15.79 14.22 -5.21
N SER A 266 16.49 13.35 -5.95
CA SER A 266 15.98 12.03 -6.33
C SER A 266 15.79 11.13 -5.12
N VAL A 267 16.69 11.22 -4.13
CA VAL A 267 16.59 10.48 -2.86
C VAL A 267 15.41 10.99 -2.03
N VAL A 268 15.26 12.31 -1.90
CA VAL A 268 14.12 12.93 -1.20
C VAL A 268 12.79 12.51 -1.84
N ALA A 269 12.68 12.60 -3.17
CA ALA A 269 11.48 12.21 -3.89
C ALA A 269 11.14 10.73 -3.71
N TRP A 270 12.15 9.86 -3.68
CA TRP A 270 11.98 8.44 -3.39
C TRP A 270 11.44 8.20 -1.97
N GLU A 271 11.96 8.88 -0.96
CA GLU A 271 11.47 8.74 0.42
C GLU A 271 10.03 9.24 0.58
N ILE A 272 9.69 10.37 -0.04
CA ILE A 272 8.31 10.88 -0.08
C ILE A 272 7.38 9.85 -0.73
N ALA A 273 7.80 9.26 -1.85
CA ALA A 273 7.01 8.25 -2.54
C ALA A 273 6.80 6.98 -1.70
N ASN A 274 7.83 6.50 -0.98
CA ASN A 274 7.69 5.36 -0.06
C ASN A 274 6.72 5.68 1.09
N ILE A 275 6.81 6.88 1.68
CA ILE A 275 5.89 7.32 2.73
C ILE A 275 4.44 7.31 2.24
N LEU A 276 4.18 7.77 1.02
CA LEU A 276 2.83 7.76 0.44
C LEU A 276 2.31 6.34 0.21
N VAL A 277 3.17 5.40 -0.22
CA VAL A 277 2.80 3.99 -0.31
C VAL A 277 2.48 3.41 1.07
N TYR A 278 3.26 3.70 2.11
CA TYR A 278 2.96 3.24 3.47
C TYR A 278 1.70 3.91 4.05
N PHE A 279 1.45 5.16 3.72
CA PHE A 279 0.25 5.88 4.14
C PHE A 279 -1.04 5.19 3.62
N ASN A 280 -0.99 4.53 2.46
CA ASN A 280 -2.11 3.71 1.98
C ASN A 280 -2.51 2.63 3.01
N SER A 281 -1.54 1.94 3.62
CA SER A 281 -1.78 0.93 4.66
C SER A 281 -2.42 1.53 5.92
N THR A 282 -2.11 2.79 6.24
CA THR A 282 -2.77 3.54 7.33
C THR A 282 -4.23 3.88 7.02
N LEU A 283 -4.56 4.14 5.75
CA LEU A 283 -5.90 4.53 5.33
C LEU A 283 -6.89 3.36 5.28
N ASN A 284 -6.41 2.13 5.10
CA ASN A 284 -7.25 0.94 4.93
C ASN A 284 -8.29 0.72 6.07
N PRO A 285 -7.94 0.82 7.37
CA PRO A 285 -8.90 0.76 8.48
C PRO A 285 -10.03 1.79 8.39
N PHE A 286 -9.72 3.04 8.00
CA PHE A 286 -10.71 4.10 7.82
C PHE A 286 -11.64 3.78 6.66
N LEU A 287 -11.09 3.29 5.55
CA LEU A 287 -11.87 2.89 4.36
C LEU A 287 -12.84 1.75 4.71
N TYR A 288 -12.43 0.76 5.51
CA TYR A 288 -13.31 -0.32 5.93
C TYR A 288 -14.42 0.14 6.87
N CYS A 289 -14.09 0.96 7.85
CA CYS A 289 -15.08 1.49 8.80
C CYS A 289 -16.06 2.46 8.14
N TRP A 290 -15.66 3.10 7.05
CA TRP A 290 -16.54 3.92 6.23
C TRP A 290 -17.46 3.07 5.35
N LYS A 291 -16.89 2.05 4.68
CA LYS A 291 -17.55 1.29 3.60
C LYS A 291 -18.41 0.13 4.11
N ILE A 292 -17.95 -0.60 5.13
CA ILE A 292 -18.59 -1.81 5.62
C ILE A 292 -19.19 -1.51 6.99
N SER A 293 -20.52 -1.31 7.01
CA SER A 293 -21.25 -0.92 8.22
C SER A 293 -21.13 -1.96 9.35
N GLU A 294 -20.90 -3.20 8.98
CA GLU A 294 -20.70 -4.37 9.82
C GLU A 294 -19.33 -4.33 10.48
N VAL A 295 -18.27 -4.01 9.72
CA VAL A 295 -16.92 -3.78 10.26
C VAL A 295 -16.90 -2.54 11.15
N LYS A 296 -17.61 -1.47 10.76
CA LYS A 296 -17.80 -0.29 11.60
C LYS A 296 -18.45 -0.63 12.94
N ARG A 297 -19.49 -1.47 12.92
CA ARG A 297 -20.22 -1.90 14.12
C ARG A 297 -19.33 -2.79 15.00
N ALA A 298 -18.65 -3.77 14.40
CA ALA A 298 -17.71 -4.64 15.10
C ALA A 298 -16.57 -3.83 15.73
N MET A 299 -15.99 -2.85 15.01
CA MET A 299 -14.96 -1.96 15.55
C MET A 299 -15.49 -1.13 16.72
N LYS A 300 -16.67 -0.50 16.59
CA LYS A 300 -17.29 0.24 17.70
C LYS A 300 -17.52 -0.64 18.93
N GLN A 301 -17.94 -1.88 18.74
CA GLN A 301 -18.12 -2.82 19.85
C GLN A 301 -16.78 -3.21 20.48
N THR A 302 -15.74 -3.46 19.69
CA THR A 302 -14.40 -3.75 20.21
C THR A 302 -13.81 -2.58 20.98
N ILE A 303 -13.92 -1.35 20.46
CA ILE A 303 -13.48 -0.13 21.17
C ILE A 303 -14.27 0.04 22.46
N ARG A 304 -15.60 -0.13 22.41
CA ARG A 304 -16.44 -0.06 23.61
C ARG A 304 -16.05 -1.12 24.64
N GLN A 305 -15.78 -2.35 24.23
CA GLN A 305 -15.32 -3.41 25.14
C GLN A 305 -13.95 -3.11 25.73
N ALA A 306 -13.01 -2.59 24.94
CA ALA A 306 -11.68 -2.20 25.42
C ALA A 306 -11.73 -1.01 26.39
N LEU A 307 -12.61 -0.04 26.14
CA LEU A 307 -12.80 1.13 27.02
C LEU A 307 -13.67 0.83 28.26
N CYS A 308 -14.59 -0.12 28.16
CA CYS A 308 -15.46 -0.55 29.26
C CYS A 308 -14.84 -1.64 30.15
N CYS A 309 -13.66 -2.18 29.80
CA CYS A 309 -12.84 -2.98 30.70
C CYS A 309 -11.60 -2.20 31.16
N PRO A 310 -11.73 -1.22 32.07
CA PRO A 310 -10.60 -0.80 32.87
C PRO A 310 -10.39 -1.86 33.96
N TRP A 311 -9.36 -2.69 33.82
CA TRP A 311 -8.77 -3.51 34.89
C TRP A 311 -9.74 -4.48 35.62
N SER A 312 -9.77 -5.73 35.17
CA SER A 312 -10.08 -6.88 36.05
C SER A 312 -8.83 -7.72 36.21
#